data_AF-A0A7U6QMW1-F1
#
_entry.id   AF-A0A7U6QMW1-F1
#
_cell.length_a   1.000
_cell.length_b   1.000
_cell.length_c   1.000
_cell.angle_alpha   90.00
_cell.angle_beta   90.00
_cell.angle_gamma   90.00
#
_symmetry.space_group_name_H-M   'P 1'
#
loop_
_entity.id
_entity.type
_entity.pdbx_description
1 polymer ?
#
loop_
_entity_poly.entity_id
_entity_poly.type
_entity_poly.pdbx_seq_one_letter_code
_entity_poly.pdbx_strand_id
1 'polypeptide(L)' 'MNNRGFVAGTLVHTDKGLVPIQDIKVGDLILSKPVSSKSEDGSGDIEYKPVLSTFKSPSKKRIFKVEYFNETADARGRKG' A
#
# COMPACT_ATOMS: atom_id res chain seq x y z
N MET A 1 10.98 -5.56 16.57
CA MET A 1 9.61 -5.01 16.59
C MET A 1 8.73 -5.84 15.64
N ASN A 2 7.68 -6.51 16.14
CA ASN A 2 6.72 -7.22 15.30
C ASN A 2 5.65 -6.24 14.78
N ASN A 3 6.05 -5.35 13.86
CA ASN A 3 5.17 -4.33 13.28
C ASN A 3 4.41 -4.92 12.10
N ARG A 4 3.37 -5.72 12.37
CA ARG A 4 2.54 -6.34 11.33
C ARG A 4 1.20 -5.63 11.21
N GLY A 5 0.92 -5.11 10.02
CA GLY A 5 -0.40 -4.61 9.61
C GLY A 5 -0.46 -3.10 9.37
N PHE A 6 -1.52 -2.70 8.69
CA PHE A 6 -1.91 -1.31 8.44
C PHE A 6 -3.23 -1.00 9.14
N VAL A 7 -3.56 0.29 9.26
CA VAL A 7 -4.84 0.72 9.84
C VAL A 7 -6.00 0.41 8.88
N ALA A 8 -7.19 0.20 9.43
CA ALA A 8 -8.39 0.13 8.61
C ALA A 8 -8.58 1.45 7.84
N GLY A 9 -9.04 1.36 6.59
CA GLY A 9 -9.16 2.49 5.66
C GLY A 9 -7.94 2.72 4.78
N THR A 10 -6.79 2.06 5.04
CA THR A 10 -5.66 2.08 4.10
C THR A 10 -6.08 1.47 2.77
N LEU A 11 -5.97 2.23 1.68
CA LEU A 11 -6.36 1.80 0.34
C LEU A 11 -5.25 0.94 -0.30
N VAL A 12 -5.67 -0.14 -0.96
CA VAL A 12 -4.80 -1.07 -1.69
C VAL A 12 -5.17 -1.01 -3.16
N HIS A 13 -4.18 -0.95 -4.05
CA HIS A 13 -4.40 -1.08 -5.49
C HIS A 13 -4.74 -2.53 -5.85
N THR A 14 -5.92 -2.71 -6.42
CA THR A 14 -6.44 -3.99 -6.92
C THR A 14 -6.78 -3.89 -8.39
N ASP A 15 -7.07 -5.02 -9.03
CA ASP A 15 -7.62 -5.09 -10.39
C ASP A 15 -8.97 -4.36 -10.55
N LYS A 16 -9.66 -4.10 -9.42
CA LYS A 16 -10.95 -3.40 -9.34
C LYS A 16 -10.81 -1.93 -8.92
N GLY A 17 -9.58 -1.41 -8.77
CA GLY A 17 -9.30 -0.06 -8.25
C GLY A 17 -8.85 -0.05 -6.79
N LEU A 18 -9.07 1.07 -6.09
CA LEU A 18 -8.66 1.25 -4.70
C LEU A 18 -9.67 0.63 -3.73
N VAL A 19 -9.22 -0.33 -2.93
CA VAL A 19 -10.06 -1.04 -1.95
C VAL A 19 -9.47 -0.90 -0.55
N PRO A 20 -10.26 -0.60 0.50
CA PRO A 20 -9.77 -0.58 1.88
C PRO A 20 -9.23 -1.95 2.31
N ILE A 21 -8.10 -1.98 3.01
CA ILE A 21 -7.39 -3.22 3.37
C ILE A 21 -8.22 -4.19 4.20
N GLN A 22 -9.20 -3.71 4.99
CA GLN A 22 -10.09 -4.58 5.77
C GLN A 22 -11.11 -5.36 4.91
N ASP A 23 -11.35 -4.94 3.67
CA ASP A 23 -12.33 -5.54 2.76
C ASP A 23 -11.67 -6.52 1.77
N ILE A 24 -10.34 -6.57 1.71
CA ILE A 24 -9.55 -7.49 0.89
C ILE A 24 -9.71 -8.94 1.37
N LYS A 25 -9.89 -9.86 0.43
CA LYS A 25 -10.08 -11.30 0.69
C LYS A 25 -9.01 -12.15 0.02
N VAL A 26 -8.86 -13.38 0.50
CA VAL A 26 -8.04 -14.40 -0.18
C VAL A 26 -8.55 -14.57 -1.61
N GLY A 27 -7.64 -14.55 -2.58
CA GLY A 27 -7.93 -14.61 -4.01
C GLY A 27 -8.11 -13.27 -4.70
N ASP A 28 -8.29 -12.15 -3.99
CA ASP A 28 -8.28 -10.83 -4.64
C ASP A 28 -6.91 -10.55 -5.27
N LEU A 29 -6.91 -9.94 -6.46
CA LEU A 29 -5.71 -9.60 -7.20
C LEU A 29 -5.20 -8.22 -6.78
N ILE A 30 -4.00 -8.17 -6.20
CA ILE A 30 -3.38 -6.94 -5.74
C ILE A 30 -2.15 -6.58 -6.56
N LEU A 31 -1.94 -5.28 -6.73
CA LEU A 31 -0.75 -4.75 -7.39
C LEU A 31 0.50 -5.04 -6.54
N SER A 32 1.40 -5.86 -7.06
CA SER A 32 2.64 -6.26 -6.41
C SER A 32 3.84 -5.85 -7.26
N LYS A 33 4.88 -5.35 -6.61
CA LYS A 33 6.20 -5.17 -7.22
C LYS A 33 7.18 -6.16 -6.58
N PRO A 34 7.58 -7.23 -7.27
CA PRO A 34 8.55 -8.18 -6.75
C PRO A 34 9.85 -7.49 -6.33
N VAL A 35 10.44 -7.91 -5.21
CA VAL A 35 11.72 -7.36 -4.74
C VAL A 35 12.86 -7.76 -5.67
N SER A 36 12.76 -8.93 -6.32
CA SER A 36 13.73 -9.45 -7.29
C SER A 36 13.72 -8.74 -8.63
N SER A 37 12.68 -7.96 -8.94
CA SER A 37 12.59 -7.19 -10.19
C SER A 37 13.04 -5.75 -10.01
N LYS A 38 13.61 -5.37 -8.85
CA LYS A 38 14.23 -4.05 -8.72
C LYS A 38 15.57 -4.03 -9.43
N SER A 39 15.60 -3.46 -10.63
CA SER A 39 16.83 -2.87 -11.16
C SER A 39 17.21 -1.64 -10.31
N GLU A 40 18.48 -1.25 -10.35
CA GLU A 40 19.04 -0.14 -9.56
C GLU A 40 18.32 1.21 -9.78
N ASP A 41 17.64 1.35 -10.92
CA ASP A 41 16.80 2.51 -11.31
C ASP A 41 15.36 2.44 -10.78
N GLY A 42 14.99 1.39 -10.05
CA GLY A 42 13.64 1.16 -9.55
C GLY A 42 12.62 0.75 -10.61
N SER A 43 13.02 0.55 -11.87
CA SER A 43 12.20 -0.16 -12.85
C SER A 43 12.10 -1.64 -12.44
N GLY A 44 11.04 -2.30 -12.88
CA GLY A 44 10.69 -3.62 -12.39
C GLY A 44 9.21 -3.84 -12.57
N ASP A 45 8.89 -4.95 -13.22
CA ASP A 45 7.53 -5.25 -13.66
C ASP A 45 6.59 -5.28 -12.47
N ILE A 46 5.51 -4.51 -12.59
CA ILE A 46 4.41 -4.54 -11.66
C ILE A 46 3.47 -5.65 -12.13
N GLU A 47 3.08 -6.55 -11.23
CA GLU A 47 2.19 -7.67 -11.54
C GLU A 47 1.04 -7.77 -10.53
N TYR A 48 -0.09 -8.31 -10.97
CA TYR A 48 -1.21 -8.61 -10.10
C TYR A 48 -1.06 -10.02 -9.51
N LYS A 49 -1.04 -10.13 -8.18
CA LYS A 49 -0.96 -11.42 -7.48
C LYS A 49 -2.19 -11.68 -6.62
N PRO A 50 -2.65 -12.94 -6.52
CA PRO A 50 -3.72 -13.29 -5.60
C PRO A 50 -3.24 -13.21 -4.15
N VAL A 51 -4.07 -12.65 -3.27
CA VAL A 51 -3.84 -12.68 -1.84
C VAL A 51 -3.93 -14.11 -1.32
N LEU A 52 -2.87 -14.59 -0.65
CA LEU A 52 -2.80 -15.96 -0.14
C LEU A 52 -3.35 -16.10 1.28
N SER A 53 -3.26 -15.04 2.09
CA SER A 53 -3.75 -15.03 3.48
C SER A 53 -4.03 -13.61 3.93
N THR A 54 -4.91 -13.46 4.91
CA THR A 54 -5.18 -12.19 5.59
C THR A 54 -4.94 -12.34 7.09
N PHE A 55 -4.62 -11.22 7.74
CA PHE A 55 -4.40 -11.19 9.18
C PHE A 55 -5.04 -9.93 9.76
N LYS A 56 -5.79 -10.11 10.86
CA LYS A 56 -6.31 -9.02 11.68
C LYS A 56 -5.68 -9.12 13.07
N SER A 57 -5.18 -8.00 13.56
CA SER A 57 -4.66 -7.94 14.93
C SER A 57 -5.80 -8.18 15.94
N PRO A 58 -5.58 -8.99 16.99
CA PRO A 58 -6.62 -9.29 17.98
C PRO A 58 -6.95 -8.08 18.88
N SER A 59 -6.04 -7.12 18.96
CA SER A 59 -6.18 -5.89 19.73
C SER A 59 -5.50 -4.73 19.03
N LYS A 60 -5.96 -3.50 19.30
CA LYS A 60 -5.35 -2.27 18.78
C LYS A 60 -3.87 -2.25 19.16
N LYS A 61 -3.03 -1.91 18.19
CA LYS A 61 -1.58 -1.72 18.37
C LYS A 61 -1.23 -0.25 18.25
N ARG A 62 -0.03 0.13 18.68
CA ARG A 62 0.50 1.48 18.46
C ARG A 62 0.52 1.77 16.95
N ILE A 63 0.01 2.94 16.57
CA ILE A 63 -0.04 3.40 15.18
C ILE A 63 1.09 4.41 14.98
N PHE A 64 1.77 4.30 13.83
CA PHE A 64 2.73 5.30 13.35
C PHE A 64 2.17 5.88 12.06
N LYS A 65 2.27 7.20 11.90
CA LYS A 65 1.89 7.91 10.68
C LYS A 65 3.17 8.33 9.96
N VAL A 66 3.25 8.02 8.67
CA VAL A 66 4.31 8.46 7.77
C VAL A 66 3.66 9.39 6.75
N GLU A 67 4.18 10.59 6.60
CA GLU A 67 3.70 11.59 5.64
C GLU A 67 4.81 11.91 4.66
N TYR A 68 4.46 11.95 3.38
CA TYR A 68 5.36 12.35 2.31
C TYR A 68 4.90 13.71 1.80
N PHE A 69 5.81 14.67 1.80
CA PHE A 69 5.60 15.98 1.19
C PHE A 69 6.22 15.96 -0.20
N ASN A 70 5.46 16.33 -1.22
CA ASN A 70 5.98 16.43 -2.57
C ASN A 70 6.12 17.92 -2.92
N GLU A 71 7.33 18.46 -2.80
CA GLU A 71 7.63 19.88 -3.08
C GLU A 71 7.15 20.34 -4.46
N THR A 72 7.14 19.45 -5.47
CA THR A 72 6.71 19.78 -6.84
C THR A 72 5.18 19.87 -7.00
N ALA A 73 4.41 19.23 -6.14
CA ALA A 73 2.95 19.36 -6.14
C ALA A 73 2.50 20.62 -5.39
N ASP A 74 3.18 20.96 -4.29
CA ASP A 74 2.82 22.07 -3.41
C ASP A 74 3.18 23.45 -3.98
N ALA A 75 4.17 23.54 -4.89
CA ALA A 75 4.51 24.78 -5.58
C ALA A 75 3.36 25.33 -6.47
N ARG A 76 2.41 24.48 -6.88
CA ARG A 76 1.23 24.90 -7.66
C ARG A 76 0.09 25.48 -6.79
N GLY A 77 0.22 25.45 -5.46
CA GLY A 77 -0.75 26.02 -4.52
C GLY A 77 -0.51 27.49 -4.14
N ARG A 78 0.62 28.10 -4.52
CA ARG A 78 0.93 29.53 -4.28
C ARG A 78 0.63 30.38 -5.51
N LYS A 79 -0.64 30.47 -5.89
CA LYS A 79 -1.18 31.65 -6.57
C LYS A 79 -2.40 32.11 -5.80
N GLY A 80 -2.15 32.97 -4.82
CA GLY A 80 -3.12 33.80 -4.10
C GLY A 80 -2.51 35.17 -3.96
#